data_AF-S8E5I4-F1
#
_entry.id   AF-S8E5I4-F1
#
_cell.length_a   1.000
_cell.length_b   1.000
_cell.length_c   1.000
_cell.angle_alpha   90.00
_cell.angle_beta   90.00
_cell.angle_gamma   90.00
#
_symmetry.space_group_name_H-M   'P 1'
#
loop_
_entity.id
_entity.type
_entity.pdbx_description
1 polymer ?
#
loop_
_entity_poly.entity_id
_entity_poly.type
_entity_poly.pdbx_seq_one_letter_code
_entity_poly.pdbx_strand_id
1 'polypeptide(L)'
;MFTPNHFHLATQTPGQWLRTKETLAAATLAIRKVVWRALLQDILEKHGLVSTPAAPEGRDVMLNETAVINGETPALRRLGRLNDSAYSDWATFVARAQERLGVVFEPAMCEKDPSMESRLEVFQALRCILGPVVESLILLDRKEWLQDELKGTSMEVQLVNLFDQASGSARNVAIVVTPTPSGQTPDESSTNGPLQS
;
A
#
# COMPACT_ATOMS: atom_id res chain seq x y z
N MET A 1 -1.28 3.20 -17.70
CA MET A 1 -0.71 4.43 -17.08
C MET A 1 -0.96 4.33 -15.58
N PHE A 2 0.08 4.23 -14.74
CA PHE A 2 -0.10 3.86 -13.33
C PHE A 2 -0.91 4.92 -12.55
N THR A 3 -2.03 4.54 -11.92
CA THR A 3 -2.93 5.44 -11.17
C THR A 3 -2.33 5.86 -9.82
N PRO A 4 -2.60 7.07 -9.26
CA PRO A 4 -1.92 7.62 -8.07
C PRO A 4 -1.81 6.71 -6.84
N ASN A 5 -2.65 5.68 -6.73
CA ASN A 5 -2.54 4.64 -5.69
C ASN A 5 -1.21 3.87 -5.70
N HIS A 6 -0.45 3.85 -6.81
CA HIS A 6 0.89 3.23 -6.85
C HIS A 6 1.94 3.98 -6.02
N PHE A 7 1.69 5.25 -5.65
CA PHE A 7 2.57 6.05 -4.79
C PHE A 7 2.43 5.72 -3.30
N HIS A 8 1.42 4.94 -2.88
CA HIS A 8 1.30 4.49 -1.50
C HIS A 8 2.28 3.33 -1.24
N LEU A 9 3.54 3.66 -0.94
CA LEU A 9 4.67 2.72 -0.82
C LEU A 9 4.40 1.51 0.08
N ALA A 10 3.63 1.64 1.16
CA ALA A 10 3.51 0.50 2.06
C ALA A 10 2.49 -0.56 1.62
N THR A 11 2.98 -1.56 0.90
CA THR A 11 2.49 -2.91 1.12
C THR A 11 3.41 -3.53 2.16
N GLN A 12 2.88 -3.76 3.35
CA GLN A 12 3.64 -4.16 4.54
C GLN A 12 4.44 -5.44 4.31
N THR A 13 5.62 -5.50 4.92
CA THR A 13 6.40 -6.73 5.11
C THR A 13 6.00 -7.36 6.43
N PRO A 14 5.45 -8.57 6.45
CA PRO A 14 5.50 -9.39 7.63
C PRO A 14 6.78 -10.18 7.51
N GLY A 15 7.76 -9.86 8.37
CA GLY A 15 8.90 -10.77 8.64
C GLY A 15 8.47 -12.17 9.08
N GLN A 16 7.16 -12.41 9.19
CA GLN A 16 6.51 -13.66 9.55
C GLN A 16 5.84 -14.38 8.37
N TRP A 17 5.90 -13.87 7.13
CA TRP A 17 5.23 -14.51 5.97
C TRP A 17 5.61 -15.97 5.80
N LEU A 18 6.87 -16.32 6.03
CA LEU A 18 7.38 -17.68 5.87
C LEU A 18 7.44 -18.46 7.20
N ARG A 19 6.91 -17.91 8.30
CA ARG A 19 7.07 -18.50 9.64
C ARG A 19 6.22 -19.74 9.83
N THR A 20 4.98 -19.73 9.36
CA THR A 20 4.05 -20.87 9.44
C THR A 20 3.36 -21.11 8.09
N LYS A 21 2.70 -22.26 7.94
CA LYS A 21 1.94 -22.56 6.71
C LYS A 21 0.76 -21.60 6.54
N GLU A 22 0.14 -21.22 7.65
CA GLU A 22 -0.99 -20.30 7.70
C GLU A 22 -0.57 -18.89 7.27
N THR A 23 0.55 -18.39 7.77
CA THR A 23 1.09 -17.08 7.36
C THR A 23 1.51 -17.06 5.90
N LEU A 24 2.04 -18.18 5.39
CA LEU A 24 2.41 -18.33 3.99
C LEU A 24 1.17 -18.33 3.08
N ALA A 25 0.12 -19.04 3.47
CA ALA A 25 -1.15 -19.05 2.75
C ALA A 25 -1.79 -17.65 2.72
N ALA A 26 -1.79 -16.95 3.85
CA ALA A 26 -2.26 -15.58 3.95
C ALA A 26 -1.45 -14.61 3.07
N ALA A 27 -0.12 -14.73 3.05
CA ALA A 27 0.77 -13.95 2.20
C ALA A 27 0.51 -14.20 0.72
N THR A 28 0.41 -15.48 0.32
CA THR A 28 0.13 -15.89 -1.06
C THR A 28 -1.20 -15.32 -1.52
N LEU A 29 -2.24 -15.40 -0.68
CA LEU A 29 -3.55 -14.84 -0.99
C LEU A 29 -3.52 -13.31 -1.09
N ALA A 30 -2.77 -12.63 -0.22
CA ALA A 30 -2.62 -11.18 -0.27
C ALA A 30 -1.91 -10.72 -1.56
N ILE A 31 -0.85 -11.42 -1.98
CA ILE A 31 -0.17 -11.15 -3.26
C ILE A 31 -1.14 -11.39 -4.42
N ARG A 32 -1.81 -12.55 -4.46
CA ARG A 32 -2.80 -12.89 -5.49
C ARG A 32 -3.87 -11.82 -5.64
N LYS A 33 -4.39 -11.30 -4.52
CA LYS A 33 -5.38 -10.22 -4.47
C LYS A 33 -4.92 -8.94 -5.16
N VAL A 34 -3.63 -8.60 -5.07
CA VAL A 34 -3.07 -7.42 -5.73
C VAL A 34 -2.83 -7.70 -7.20
N VAL A 35 -2.17 -8.83 -7.50
CA VAL A 35 -1.80 -9.24 -8.86
C VAL A 35 -3.02 -9.39 -9.75
N TRP A 36 -4.04 -10.10 -9.29
CA TRP A 36 -5.24 -10.35 -10.11
C TRP A 36 -6.04 -9.08 -10.38
N ARG A 37 -6.07 -8.14 -9.43
CA ARG A 37 -6.65 -6.82 -9.67
C ARG A 37 -5.86 -6.03 -10.70
N ALA A 38 -4.54 -6.08 -10.66
CA ALA A 38 -3.68 -5.40 -11.62
C ALA A 38 -3.82 -5.97 -13.04
N LEU A 39 -3.88 -7.30 -13.17
CA LEU A 39 -4.14 -7.97 -14.46
C LEU A 39 -5.50 -7.57 -15.04
N LEU A 40 -6.55 -7.59 -14.21
CA LEU A 40 -7.88 -7.17 -14.66
C LEU A 40 -7.94 -5.69 -15.02
N GLN A 41 -7.24 -4.83 -14.28
CA GLN A 41 -7.13 -3.41 -14.58
C GLN A 41 -6.47 -3.18 -15.96
N ASP A 42 -5.41 -3.93 -16.28
CA ASP A 42 -4.77 -3.86 -17.60
C ASP A 42 -5.71 -4.30 -18.73
N ILE A 43 -6.51 -5.35 -18.52
CA ILE A 43 -7.55 -5.79 -19.47
C ILE A 43 -8.60 -4.68 -19.65
N LEU A 44 -9.09 -4.10 -18.56
CA LEU A 44 -10.06 -2.99 -18.60
C LEU A 44 -9.51 -1.77 -19.36
N GLU A 45 -8.24 -1.42 -19.13
CA GLU A 45 -7.56 -0.32 -19.82
C GLU A 45 -7.40 -0.60 -21.33
N LYS A 46 -6.95 -1.81 -21.70
CA LYS A 46 -6.77 -2.23 -23.10
C LYS A 46 -8.08 -2.18 -23.90
N HIS A 47 -9.20 -2.49 -23.26
CA HIS A 47 -10.51 -2.50 -23.90
C HIS A 47 -11.29 -1.20 -23.71
N GLY A 48 -10.71 -0.16 -23.12
CA GLY A 48 -11.34 1.15 -22.97
C GLY A 48 -12.55 1.15 -22.02
N LEU A 49 -12.63 0.16 -21.13
CA LEU A 49 -13.76 -0.03 -20.20
C LEU A 49 -13.60 0.75 -18.90
N VAL A 50 -12.46 1.43 -18.72
CA VAL A 50 -12.26 2.40 -17.65
C VAL A 50 -12.78 3.75 -18.14
N SER A 51 -13.93 4.19 -17.60
CA SER A 51 -14.42 5.55 -17.81
C SER A 51 -13.46 6.56 -17.17
N THR A 52 -12.48 7.03 -17.92
CA THR A 52 -11.94 8.38 -17.70
C THR A 52 -13.07 9.38 -17.92
N PRO A 53 -13.23 10.42 -17.07
CA PRO A 53 -14.26 11.45 -17.24
C PRO A 53 -14.00 12.40 -18.42
N ALA A 54 -13.46 11.90 -19.53
CA ALA A 54 -13.29 12.62 -20.78
C ALA A 54 -13.74 11.72 -21.93
N ALA A 55 -14.95 11.97 -22.43
CA ALA A 55 -15.48 11.40 -23.67
C ALA A 55 -14.59 11.83 -24.89
N PRO A 56 -14.67 11.15 -26.06
CA PRO A 56 -15.90 11.07 -26.84
C PRO A 56 -16.27 9.66 -27.33
N GLU A 57 -17.59 9.45 -27.34
CA GLU A 57 -18.43 8.78 -28.34
C GLU A 57 -17.79 7.76 -29.31
N GLY A 58 -18.37 6.55 -29.28
CA GLY A 58 -18.33 5.63 -30.41
C GLY A 58 -17.51 4.37 -30.17
N ARG A 59 -18.03 3.46 -29.33
CA ARG A 59 -17.76 2.02 -29.46
C ARG A 59 -18.82 1.22 -28.71
N ASP A 60 -19.49 0.33 -29.46
CA ASP A 60 -20.45 -0.64 -28.96
C ASP A 60 -19.78 -1.56 -27.93
N VAL A 61 -19.96 -1.25 -26.66
CA VAL A 61 -19.92 -2.24 -25.60
C VAL A 61 -21.29 -2.20 -24.96
N MET A 62 -21.96 -3.36 -24.86
CA MET A 62 -23.22 -3.50 -24.13
C MET A 62 -22.97 -3.24 -22.64
N LEU A 63 -22.89 -1.95 -22.26
CA LEU A 63 -23.09 -1.52 -20.91
C LEU A 63 -24.53 -1.87 -20.57
N ASN A 64 -24.75 -2.61 -19.48
CA ASN A 64 -26.09 -2.78 -18.95
C ASN A 64 -26.50 -1.45 -18.29
N GLU A 65 -26.88 -0.49 -19.13
CA GLU A 65 -27.04 0.95 -18.85
C GLU A 65 -28.06 1.25 -17.75
N THR A 66 -28.89 0.26 -17.38
CA THR A 66 -30.05 0.44 -16.50
C THR A 66 -29.88 -0.10 -15.08
N ALA A 67 -28.83 -0.89 -14.80
CA ALA A 67 -28.65 -1.43 -13.46
C ALA A 67 -27.97 -0.40 -12.57
N VAL A 68 -28.65 0.19 -11.58
CA VAL A 68 -28.00 0.90 -10.46
C VAL A 68 -27.67 -0.15 -9.40
N ILE A 69 -26.40 -0.53 -9.27
CA ILE A 69 -25.93 -1.44 -8.23
C ILE A 69 -25.34 -0.58 -7.10
N ASN A 70 -25.95 -0.65 -5.91
CA ASN A 70 -25.51 0.08 -4.69
C ASN A 70 -25.43 1.61 -4.83
N GLY A 71 -26.27 2.23 -5.66
CA GLY A 71 -26.29 3.69 -5.83
C GLY A 71 -25.16 4.26 -6.69
N GLU A 72 -24.27 3.42 -7.23
CA GLU A 72 -23.20 3.83 -8.13
C GLU A 72 -23.62 3.69 -9.61
N THR A 73 -23.46 4.78 -10.38
CA THR A 73 -23.60 4.75 -11.83
C THR A 73 -22.49 3.87 -12.44
N PRO A 74 -22.72 3.19 -13.57
CA PRO A 74 -21.72 2.34 -14.21
C PRO A 74 -20.36 3.03 -14.43
N ALA A 75 -20.37 4.34 -14.73
CA ALA A 75 -19.17 5.16 -14.91
C ALA A 75 -18.34 5.39 -13.63
N LEU A 76 -18.90 5.16 -12.43
CA LEU A 76 -18.24 5.34 -11.14
C LEU A 76 -17.87 4.03 -10.45
N ARG A 77 -18.24 2.87 -11.03
CA ARG A 77 -18.02 1.57 -10.39
C ARG A 77 -16.55 1.24 -10.31
N ARG A 78 -16.08 1.08 -9.08
CA ARG A 78 -14.76 0.55 -8.77
C ARG A 78 -14.91 -0.87 -8.24
N LEU A 79 -13.99 -1.76 -8.64
CA LEU A 79 -14.01 -3.15 -8.19
C LEU A 79 -13.98 -3.28 -6.66
N GLY A 80 -13.24 -2.40 -5.99
CA GLY A 80 -13.15 -2.36 -4.54
C GLY A 80 -12.60 -3.65 -3.91
N ARG A 81 -13.00 -3.90 -2.66
CA ARG A 81 -12.63 -5.10 -1.91
C ARG A 81 -13.60 -6.24 -2.23
N LEU A 82 -13.07 -7.33 -2.78
CA LEU A 82 -13.79 -8.60 -2.92
C LEU A 82 -13.42 -9.55 -1.77
N ASN A 83 -14.33 -10.48 -1.49
CA ASN A 83 -14.12 -11.54 -0.50
C ASN A 83 -13.02 -12.52 -0.93
N ASP A 84 -12.41 -13.19 0.03
CA ASP A 84 -11.30 -14.12 -0.17
C ASP A 84 -11.68 -15.29 -1.08
N SER A 85 -12.94 -15.74 -1.01
CA SER A 85 -13.49 -16.78 -1.89
C SER A 85 -13.52 -16.37 -3.36
N ALA A 86 -13.50 -15.08 -3.69
CA ALA A 86 -13.40 -14.62 -5.07
C ALA A 86 -12.00 -14.86 -5.67
N TYR A 87 -11.02 -15.28 -4.86
CA TYR A 87 -9.62 -15.50 -5.28
C TYR A 87 -9.23 -16.99 -5.28
N SER A 88 -10.22 -17.90 -5.37
CA SER A 88 -10.00 -19.34 -5.49
C SER A 88 -9.30 -19.70 -6.80
N ASP A 89 -9.82 -19.16 -7.90
CA ASP A 89 -9.38 -19.39 -9.27
C ASP A 89 -9.71 -18.16 -10.12
N TRP A 90 -9.03 -18.03 -11.26
CA TRP A 90 -9.11 -16.84 -12.10
C TRP A 90 -10.50 -16.63 -12.70
N ALA A 91 -11.18 -17.71 -13.12
CA ALA A 91 -12.52 -17.62 -13.71
C ALA A 91 -13.55 -17.12 -12.69
N THR A 92 -13.49 -17.64 -11.46
CA THR A 92 -14.32 -17.16 -10.34
C THR A 92 -14.06 -15.69 -10.03
N PHE A 93 -12.80 -15.27 -10.01
CA PHE A 93 -12.45 -13.87 -9.79
C PHE A 93 -13.05 -12.95 -10.86
N VAL A 94 -12.87 -13.29 -12.14
CA VAL A 94 -13.37 -12.49 -13.27
C VAL A 94 -14.89 -12.42 -13.23
N ALA A 95 -15.59 -13.54 -13.01
CA ALA A 95 -17.05 -13.56 -12.92
C ALA A 95 -17.58 -12.64 -11.80
N ARG A 96 -16.95 -12.67 -10.62
CA ARG A 96 -17.29 -11.78 -9.50
C ARG A 96 -16.97 -10.31 -9.80
N ALA A 97 -15.88 -10.06 -10.52
CA ALA A 97 -15.50 -8.72 -10.91
C ALA A 97 -16.46 -8.14 -11.95
N GLN A 98 -16.90 -8.94 -12.93
CA GLN A 98 -17.92 -8.60 -13.91
C GLN A 98 -19.24 -8.21 -13.25
N GLU A 99 -19.72 -9.05 -12.33
CA GLU A 99 -20.94 -8.79 -11.54
C GLU A 99 -20.81 -7.45 -10.79
N ARG A 100 -19.65 -7.20 -10.17
CA ARG A 100 -19.42 -5.99 -9.39
C ARG A 100 -19.31 -4.72 -10.23
N LEU A 101 -18.68 -4.81 -11.40
CA LEU A 101 -18.48 -3.70 -12.33
C LEU A 101 -19.68 -3.50 -13.25
N GLY A 102 -20.56 -4.49 -13.38
CA GLY A 102 -21.68 -4.49 -14.33
C GLY A 102 -21.21 -4.53 -15.79
N VAL A 103 -20.08 -5.20 -16.06
CA VAL A 103 -19.51 -5.35 -17.40
C VAL A 103 -19.50 -6.83 -17.79
N VAL A 104 -19.69 -7.11 -19.07
CA VAL A 104 -19.59 -8.47 -19.63
C VAL A 104 -18.32 -8.53 -20.48
N PHE A 105 -17.42 -9.45 -20.13
CA PHE A 105 -16.26 -9.79 -20.94
C PHE A 105 -16.50 -11.12 -21.63
N GLU A 106 -16.07 -11.23 -22.88
CA GLU A 106 -15.92 -12.53 -23.52
C GLU A 106 -14.77 -13.30 -22.86
N PRO A 107 -14.88 -14.62 -22.64
CA PRO A 107 -13.83 -15.41 -21.98
C PRO A 107 -12.44 -15.23 -22.60
N ALA A 108 -12.36 -15.09 -23.93
CA ALA A 108 -11.12 -14.87 -24.66
C ALA A 108 -10.43 -13.53 -24.34
N MET A 109 -11.18 -12.52 -23.91
CA MET A 109 -10.64 -11.20 -23.52
C MET A 109 -10.01 -11.22 -22.13
N CYS A 110 -10.40 -12.19 -21.30
CA CYS A 110 -9.95 -12.31 -19.92
C CYS A 110 -8.97 -13.47 -19.74
N GLU A 111 -8.25 -13.88 -20.78
CA GLU A 111 -7.18 -14.85 -20.60
C GLU A 111 -6.08 -14.28 -19.68
N LYS A 112 -5.69 -15.09 -18.70
CA LYS A 112 -4.67 -14.72 -17.73
C LYS A 112 -3.29 -14.89 -18.36
N ASP A 113 -2.57 -13.79 -18.56
CA ASP A 113 -1.15 -13.84 -18.97
C ASP A 113 -0.29 -14.36 -17.81
N PRO A 114 0.27 -15.60 -17.90
CA PRO A 114 1.03 -16.20 -16.82
C PRO A 114 2.40 -15.51 -16.62
N SER A 115 2.99 -14.95 -17.68
CA SER A 115 4.26 -14.23 -17.60
C SER A 115 4.07 -12.92 -16.84
N MET A 116 2.99 -12.19 -17.15
CA MET A 116 2.66 -10.96 -16.43
C MET A 116 2.28 -11.24 -14.97
N GLU A 117 1.54 -12.32 -14.70
CA GLU A 117 1.22 -12.76 -13.34
C GLU A 117 2.50 -12.94 -12.50
N SER A 118 3.44 -13.76 -12.96
CA SER A 118 4.70 -14.01 -12.24
C SER A 118 5.52 -12.73 -12.04
N ARG A 119 5.58 -11.85 -13.04
CA ARG A 119 6.29 -10.57 -12.92
C ARG A 119 5.67 -9.67 -11.86
N LEU A 120 4.34 -9.59 -11.82
CA LEU A 120 3.62 -8.81 -10.83
C LEU A 120 3.75 -9.41 -9.42
N GLU A 121 3.77 -10.72 -9.28
CA GLU A 121 4.03 -11.40 -8.00
C GLU A 121 5.41 -11.05 -7.44
N VAL A 122 6.46 -11.18 -8.27
CA VAL A 122 7.84 -10.82 -7.89
C VAL A 122 7.92 -9.33 -7.56
N PHE A 123 7.35 -8.47 -8.40
CA PHE A 123 7.35 -7.03 -8.17
C PHE A 123 6.65 -6.67 -6.86
N GLN A 124 5.50 -7.28 -6.58
CA GLN A 124 4.75 -7.05 -5.34
C GLN A 124 5.54 -7.53 -4.12
N ALA A 125 6.21 -8.68 -4.20
CA ALA A 125 7.07 -9.17 -3.14
C ALA A 125 8.26 -8.23 -2.88
N LEU A 126 8.96 -7.79 -3.95
CA LEU A 126 10.06 -6.84 -3.86
C LEU A 126 9.61 -5.49 -3.28
N ARG A 127 8.45 -4.98 -3.71
CA ARG A 127 7.85 -3.77 -3.15
C ARG A 127 7.59 -3.92 -1.65
N CYS A 128 7.07 -5.06 -1.23
CA CYS A 128 6.86 -5.34 0.19
C CYS A 128 8.16 -5.39 0.97
N ILE A 129 9.25 -5.94 0.41
CA ILE A 129 10.54 -6.05 1.11
C ILE A 129 11.24 -4.69 1.17
N LEU A 130 11.25 -3.94 0.06
CA LEU A 130 11.99 -2.69 -0.07
C LEU A 130 11.24 -1.49 0.50
N GLY A 131 9.91 -1.55 0.54
CA GLY A 131 9.03 -0.48 1.02
C GLY A 131 9.48 0.11 2.36
N PRO A 132 9.65 -0.68 3.44
CA PRO A 132 10.06 -0.15 4.73
C PRO A 132 11.46 0.49 4.73
N VAL A 133 12.39 -0.04 3.92
CA VAL A 133 13.75 0.52 3.82
C VAL A 133 13.68 1.91 3.16
N VAL A 134 12.95 2.03 2.05
CA VAL A 134 12.76 3.30 1.35
C VAL A 134 12.02 4.31 2.24
N GLU A 135 10.94 3.88 2.90
CA GLU A 135 10.20 4.72 3.84
C GLU A 135 11.08 5.21 4.99
N SER A 136 11.93 4.34 5.57
CA SER A 136 12.86 4.71 6.64
C SER A 136 13.90 5.72 6.16
N LEU A 137 14.44 5.55 4.95
CA LEU A 137 15.38 6.51 4.37
C LEU A 137 14.73 7.88 4.13
N ILE A 138 13.50 7.91 3.65
CA ILE A 138 12.75 9.16 3.47
C ILE A 138 12.53 9.85 4.83
N LEU A 139 12.14 9.11 5.87
CA LEU A 139 11.93 9.67 7.20
C LEU A 139 13.21 10.23 7.82
N LEU A 140 14.34 9.53 7.65
CA LEU A 140 15.65 10.00 8.11
C LEU A 140 16.11 11.24 7.35
N ASP A 141 15.98 11.25 6.02
CA ASP A 141 16.27 12.42 5.19
C ASP A 141 15.45 13.65 5.64
N ARG A 142 14.14 13.47 5.86
CA ARG A 142 13.27 14.56 6.33
C ARG A 142 13.62 15.03 7.73
N LYS A 143 14.04 14.13 8.63
CA LYS A 143 14.49 14.48 9.98
C LYS A 143 15.75 15.34 9.92
N GLU A 144 16.79 14.89 9.21
CA GLU A 144 18.06 15.62 9.08
C GLU A 144 17.84 16.99 8.45
N TRP A 145 17.03 17.06 7.38
CA TRP A 145 16.67 18.34 6.76
C TRP A 145 16.00 19.30 7.77
N LEU A 146 15.04 18.83 8.57
CA LEU A 146 14.39 19.67 9.59
C LEU A 146 15.34 20.07 10.73
N GLN A 147 16.25 19.18 11.13
CA GLN A 147 17.27 19.51 12.13
C GLN A 147 18.18 20.63 11.62
N ASP A 148 18.57 20.57 10.35
CA ASP A 148 19.36 21.60 9.69
C ASP A 148 18.64 22.95 9.62
N GLU A 149 17.37 22.97 9.22
CA GLU A 149 16.54 24.19 9.15
C GLU A 149 16.29 24.82 10.53
N LEU A 150 16.27 24.02 11.60
CA LEU A 150 16.03 24.47 12.97
C LEU A 150 17.32 24.74 13.75
N LYS A 151 18.50 24.66 13.12
CA LYS A 151 19.77 24.99 13.77
C LYS A 151 19.74 26.41 14.33
N GLY A 152 20.16 26.54 15.59
CA GLY A 152 20.19 27.82 16.31
C GLY A 152 18.84 28.20 16.94
N THR A 153 17.80 27.40 16.78
CA THR A 153 16.57 27.50 17.55
C THR A 153 16.63 26.60 18.80
N SER A 154 15.75 26.86 19.77
CA SER A 154 15.55 25.98 20.93
C SER A 154 14.55 24.86 20.61
N MET A 155 14.62 24.25 19.42
CA MET A 155 13.70 23.21 18.97
C MET A 155 14.47 21.93 18.64
N GLU A 156 13.90 20.80 19.03
CA GLU A 156 14.42 19.46 18.78
C GLU A 156 13.47 18.69 17.86
N VAL A 157 14.03 17.94 16.90
CA VAL A 157 13.28 17.10 15.96
C VAL A 157 13.49 15.64 16.29
N GLN A 158 12.39 14.91 16.51
CA GLN A 158 12.40 13.49 16.82
C GLN A 158 11.49 12.70 15.88
N LEU A 159 11.84 11.44 15.66
CA LEU A 159 10.96 10.46 15.01
C LEU A 159 10.33 9.60 16.12
N VAL A 160 9.02 9.70 16.27
CA VAL A 160 8.27 9.03 17.35
C VAL A 160 7.33 7.99 16.75
N ASN A 161 7.41 6.76 17.25
CA ASN A 161 6.44 5.73 16.92
C ASN A 161 5.09 6.05 17.60
N LEU A 162 4.04 6.22 16.82
CA LEU A 162 2.67 6.50 17.27
C LEU A 162 1.97 5.27 17.86
N PHE A 163 2.40 4.06 17.50
CA PHE A 163 1.82 2.82 17.97
C PHE A 163 2.90 1.77 18.21
N ASP A 164 2.58 0.76 19.02
CA ASP A 164 3.47 -0.37 19.28
C ASP A 164 3.74 -1.16 17.98
N GLN A 165 5.01 -1.25 17.59
CA GLN A 165 5.45 -1.95 16.39
C GLN A 165 5.24 -3.47 16.48
N ALA A 166 5.09 -4.03 17.69
CA ALA A 166 4.75 -5.44 17.87
C ALA A 166 3.37 -5.79 17.29
N SER A 167 2.47 -4.81 17.15
CA SER A 167 1.16 -4.96 16.51
C SER A 167 1.21 -5.05 14.98
N GLY A 168 2.40 -4.92 14.37
CA GLY A 168 2.61 -5.08 12.92
C GLY A 168 2.34 -3.83 12.08
N SER A 169 2.07 -2.68 12.69
CA SER A 169 1.89 -1.43 11.95
C SER A 169 3.21 -0.66 11.81
N ALA A 170 3.87 -0.84 10.66
CA ALA A 170 5.06 -0.07 10.26
C ALA A 170 4.75 1.39 9.85
N ARG A 171 3.47 1.74 9.65
CA ARG A 171 3.04 3.04 9.10
C ARG A 171 2.73 4.11 10.16
N ASN A 172 3.56 4.20 11.19
CA ASN A 172 3.17 4.91 12.40
C ASN A 172 4.33 5.70 13.00
N VAL A 173 5.07 6.45 12.19
CA VAL A 173 6.12 7.37 12.69
C VAL A 173 5.65 8.80 12.48
N ALA A 174 5.66 9.60 13.54
CA ALA A 174 5.48 11.04 13.47
C ALA A 174 6.84 11.73 13.56
N ILE A 175 7.01 12.78 12.75
CA ILE A 175 8.07 13.76 12.99
C ILE A 175 7.52 14.74 14.02
N VAL A 176 8.15 14.80 15.19
CA VAL A 176 7.74 15.67 16.29
C VAL A 176 8.80 16.75 16.46
N VAL A 177 8.36 18.00 16.52
CA VAL A 177 9.21 19.15 16.83
C VAL A 177 8.79 19.68 18.21
N THR A 178 9.70 19.65 19.18
CA THR A 178 9.45 20.10 20.55
C THR A 178 10.47 21.13 20.99
N PRO A 179 10.11 22.10 21.86
CA PRO A 179 11.10 22.98 22.47
C PRO A 179 12.11 22.19 23.29
N THR A 180 13.40 22.52 23.16
CA THR A 180 14.44 22.01 24.05
C THR A 180 14.17 22.54 25.46
N PRO A 181 14.06 21.67 26.48
CA PRO A 181 13.80 22.13 27.84
C PRO A 181 14.95 23.03 28.31
N SER A 182 14.64 24.31 28.55
CA SER A 182 15.57 25.28 29.12
C SER A 182 15.81 24.93 30.58
N GLY A 183 16.86 24.15 30.87
CA GLY A 183 17.28 23.91 32.26
C GLY A 183 17.92 22.55 32.54
N GLN A 184 19.06 22.25 31.92
CA GLN A 184 20.11 21.51 32.61
C GLN A 184 21.37 22.38 32.58
N THR A 185 21.54 23.15 33.66
CA THR A 185 22.88 23.55 34.10
C THR A 185 23.71 22.28 34.28
N PRO A 186 24.93 22.19 33.72
CA PRO A 186 25.84 21.10 34.07
C PRO A 186 26.15 21.24 35.56
N ASP A 187 25.71 20.27 36.36
CA ASP A 187 26.04 20.24 37.78
C ASP A 187 27.51 19.85 37.91
N GLU A 188 28.38 20.86 37.93
CA GLU A 188 29.73 20.76 38.49
C GLU A 188 29.62 20.52 40.00
N SER A 189 29.37 19.29 40.44
CA SER A 189 29.83 18.82 41.76
C SER A 189 29.48 17.36 42.02
N SER A 190 30.45 16.47 41.76
CA SER A 190 30.65 15.28 42.62
C SER A 190 32.11 14.88 42.55
N THR A 191 32.86 15.61 43.37
CA THR A 191 34.14 15.25 43.96
C THR A 191 34.20 13.80 44.44
N ASN A 192 35.29 13.13 44.06
CA ASN A 192 36.06 12.11 44.79
C ASN A 192 35.55 11.65 46.18
N GLY A 193 35.42 10.33 46.35
CA GLY A 193 35.39 9.62 47.64
C GLY A 193 35.40 8.10 47.45
N PRO A 194 36.02 7.30 48.35
CA PRO A 194 36.92 6.20 47.96
C PRO A 194 36.29 4.80 47.91
N LEU A 195 36.97 3.90 47.16
CA LEU A 195 36.82 2.45 47.27
C LEU A 195 37.19 1.99 48.69
N GLN A 196 36.24 1.39 49.41
CA GLN A 196 36.51 0.54 50.56
C GLN A 196 36.35 -0.92 50.15
N SER A 197 37.48 -1.64 50.29
CA SER A 197 37.72 -3.07 50.54
C SER A 197 36.68 -4.10 50.10
#